data_AF-A0AAN5CRS6-F1
#
_entry.id   AF-A0AAN5CRS6-F1
#
_cell.length_a   1.000
_cell.length_b   1.000
_cell.length_c   1.000
_cell.angle_alpha   90.00
_cell.angle_beta   90.00
_cell.angle_gamma   90.00
#
_symmetry.space_group_name_H-M   'P 1'
#
loop_
_entity.id
_entity.type
_entity.pdbx_description
1 polymer ?
#
loop_
_entity_poly.entity_id
_entity_poly.type
_entity_poly.pdbx_seq_one_letter_code
_entity_poly.pdbx_strand_id
1 'polypeptide(L)'
;QIILSTVGLVFFKMYTEGKLRQLLPRVTRIIIDEASLLPEAALYAIIRRFPHAKIVLIGDDRQLPPFMYDGKSLGQELAGRPALSVAMKTGKVPVVELNEVYRAPPSLVGPYNRLAYEGRLISKKAEGEYPLSDGSIDLIHYGLPQLLLIDVNGSEEYNETTKSRSNEEEVNVLFRNHRLAF
;
A
#
# COMPACT_ATOMS: atom_id res chain seq x y z
N GLN A 1 23.22 3.59 -14.57
CA GLN A 1 21.94 3.29 -15.25
C GLN A 1 20.93 2.89 -14.19
N ILE A 2 19.68 3.35 -14.31
CA ILE A 2 18.58 2.97 -13.42
C ILE A 2 17.58 2.15 -14.23
N ILE A 3 17.04 1.10 -13.63
CA ILE A 3 16.00 0.24 -14.21
C ILE A 3 14.80 0.33 -13.27
N LEU A 4 13.67 0.81 -13.79
CA LEU A 4 12.39 0.84 -13.07
C LEU A 4 11.47 -0.21 -13.66
N SER A 5 10.95 -1.11 -12.83
CA SER A 5 10.16 -2.26 -13.25
C SER A 5 9.43 -2.88 -12.07
N THR A 6 8.33 -3.60 -12.33
CA THR A 6 7.73 -4.45 -11.31
C THR A 6 8.58 -5.70 -11.10
N VAL A 7 8.53 -6.29 -9.91
CA VAL A 7 9.27 -7.54 -9.61
C VAL A 7 8.86 -8.67 -10.56
N GLY A 8 7.56 -8.78 -10.87
CA GLY A 8 7.05 -9.76 -11.83
C GLY A 8 7.64 -9.60 -13.23
N LEU A 9 7.77 -8.37 -13.73
CA LEU A 9 8.38 -8.11 -15.04
C LEU A 9 9.88 -8.44 -15.04
N VAL A 10 10.58 -8.13 -13.95
CA VAL A 10 11.99 -8.50 -13.76
C VAL A 10 12.15 -10.02 -13.81
N PHE A 11 11.33 -10.79 -13.10
CA PHE A 11 11.36 -12.25 -13.17
C PHE A 11 11.04 -12.78 -14.56
N PHE A 12 9.98 -12.29 -15.21
CA PHE A 12 9.65 -12.70 -16.58
C PHE A 12 10.81 -12.44 -17.55
N LYS A 13 11.51 -11.31 -17.42
CA LYS A 13 12.67 -10.95 -18.24
C LYS A 13 13.95 -11.70 -17.88
N MET A 14 14.01 -12.41 -16.75
CA MET A 14 15.10 -13.34 -16.49
C MET A 14 15.00 -14.62 -17.34
N TYR A 15 13.78 -15.01 -17.72
CA TYR A 15 13.52 -16.21 -18.51
C TYR A 15 13.32 -15.95 -20.00
N THR A 16 13.29 -14.68 -20.42
CA THR A 16 13.11 -14.29 -21.82
C THR A 16 14.32 -13.52 -22.35
N GLU A 17 14.64 -13.70 -23.63
CA GLU A 17 15.72 -12.95 -24.27
C GLU A 17 15.37 -11.46 -24.39
N GLY A 18 16.37 -10.59 -24.24
CA GLY A 18 16.21 -9.15 -24.44
C GLY A 18 17.24 -8.28 -23.74
N LYS A 19 17.19 -6.98 -24.05
CA LYS A 19 18.12 -5.97 -23.52
C LYS A 19 18.16 -5.96 -21.99
N LEU A 20 17.00 -6.12 -21.33
CA LEU A 20 16.96 -6.11 -19.87
C LEU A 20 17.78 -7.26 -19.27
N ARG A 21 17.67 -8.47 -19.81
CA ARG A 21 18.43 -9.65 -19.36
C ARG A 21 19.94 -9.44 -19.42
N GLN A 22 20.43 -8.71 -20.42
CA GLN A 22 21.85 -8.35 -20.55
C GLN A 22 22.32 -7.35 -19.49
N LEU A 23 21.41 -6.54 -18.95
CA LEU A 23 21.69 -5.55 -17.91
C LEU A 23 21.62 -6.13 -16.50
N LEU A 24 20.78 -7.15 -16.26
CA LEU A 24 20.58 -7.75 -14.94
C LEU A 24 21.88 -8.18 -14.23
N PRO A 25 22.88 -8.81 -14.91
CA PRO A 25 24.14 -9.20 -14.26
C PRO A 25 24.95 -8.01 -13.71
N ARG A 26 24.68 -6.78 -14.16
CA ARG A 26 25.38 -5.56 -13.74
C ARG A 26 24.69 -4.86 -12.56
N VAL A 27 23.55 -5.37 -12.11
CA VAL A 27 22.79 -4.78 -11.00
C VAL A 27 23.50 -5.08 -9.67
N THR A 28 23.95 -4.01 -9.01
CA THR A 28 24.66 -4.07 -7.71
C THR A 28 23.83 -3.49 -6.57
N ARG A 29 22.70 -2.86 -6.86
CA ARG A 29 21.77 -2.28 -5.88
C ARG A 29 20.33 -2.48 -6.34
N ILE A 30 19.47 -2.85 -5.41
CA ILE A 30 18.05 -3.08 -5.64
C ILE A 30 17.29 -2.34 -4.55
N ILE A 31 16.32 -1.53 -4.95
CA ILE A 31 15.37 -0.89 -4.05
C ILE A 31 14.01 -1.45 -4.43
N ILE A 32 13.32 -2.03 -3.46
CA ILE A 32 11.97 -2.56 -3.62
C ILE A 32 11.06 -1.66 -2.81
N ASP A 33 10.21 -0.90 -3.50
CA ASP A 33 9.14 -0.12 -2.91
C ASP A 33 7.89 -0.99 -2.70
N GLU A 34 7.04 -0.61 -1.75
CA GLU A 34 5.86 -1.39 -1.33
C GLU A 34 6.18 -2.87 -1.01
N ALA A 35 7.31 -3.11 -0.34
CA ALA A 35 7.82 -4.44 -0.04
C ALA A 35 6.93 -5.27 0.92
N SER A 36 5.93 -4.65 1.56
CA SER A 36 4.87 -5.35 2.29
C SER A 36 3.99 -6.20 1.36
N LEU A 37 3.83 -5.79 0.10
CA LEU A 37 3.11 -6.53 -0.93
C LEU A 37 3.94 -7.65 -1.57
N LEU A 38 5.24 -7.70 -1.29
CA LEU A 38 6.15 -8.70 -1.87
C LEU A 38 6.05 -10.03 -1.09
N PRO A 39 5.77 -11.17 -1.73
CA PRO A 39 5.86 -12.47 -1.07
C PRO A 39 7.30 -12.85 -0.70
N GLU A 40 7.47 -13.59 0.39
CA GLU A 40 8.76 -14.12 0.85
C GLU A 40 9.50 -14.89 -0.25
N ALA A 41 8.81 -15.74 -1.01
CA ALA A 41 9.44 -16.48 -2.11
C ALA A 41 10.00 -15.56 -3.21
N ALA A 42 9.34 -14.45 -3.50
CA ALA A 42 9.86 -13.48 -4.47
C ALA A 42 11.12 -12.81 -3.93
N LEU A 43 11.17 -12.45 -2.64
CA LEU A 43 12.38 -11.94 -2.02
C LEU A 43 13.56 -12.94 -2.13
N TYR A 44 13.32 -14.22 -1.84
CA TYR A 44 14.38 -15.24 -1.98
C TYR A 44 14.84 -15.41 -3.42
N ALA A 45 13.94 -15.35 -4.40
CA ALA A 45 14.32 -15.39 -5.81
C ALA A 45 15.22 -14.21 -6.19
N ILE A 46 14.91 -12.99 -5.70
CA ILE A 46 15.75 -11.81 -5.91
C ILE A 46 17.13 -12.00 -5.26
N ILE A 47 17.19 -12.39 -3.99
CA ILE A 47 18.46 -12.60 -3.27
C ILE A 47 19.33 -13.62 -4.01
N ARG A 48 18.75 -14.74 -4.45
CA ARG A 48 19.49 -15.78 -5.16
C ARG A 48 19.94 -15.34 -6.54
N ARG A 49 19.17 -14.48 -7.22
CA ARG A 49 19.52 -14.02 -8.57
C ARG A 49 20.54 -12.90 -8.57
N PHE A 50 20.57 -12.09 -7.52
CA PHE A 50 21.49 -10.97 -7.35
C PHE A 50 22.32 -11.12 -6.06
N PRO A 51 23.15 -12.17 -5.95
CA PRO A 51 23.82 -12.54 -4.70
C PRO A 51 24.80 -11.48 -4.18
N HIS A 52 25.24 -10.55 -5.03
CA HIS A 52 26.16 -9.48 -4.69
C HIS A 52 25.49 -8.10 -4.61
N ALA A 53 24.18 -8.01 -4.84
CA ALA A 53 23.47 -6.74 -4.78
C ALA A 53 23.15 -6.34 -3.34
N LYS A 54 23.28 -5.04 -3.05
CA LYS A 54 22.72 -4.46 -1.82
C LYS A 54 21.23 -4.22 -2.02
N ILE A 55 20.41 -4.86 -1.21
CA ILE A 55 18.94 -4.81 -1.30
C ILE A 55 18.40 -3.91 -0.20
N VAL A 56 17.53 -2.97 -0.57
CA VAL A 56 16.76 -2.13 0.34
C VAL A 56 15.28 -2.46 0.13
N LEU A 57 14.58 -2.72 1.23
CA LEU A 57 13.14 -2.95 1.26
C LEU A 57 12.49 -1.71 1.88
N ILE A 58 11.55 -1.10 1.18
CA ILE A 58 10.76 0.04 1.63
C ILE A 58 9.31 -0.41 1.63
N GLY A 59 8.59 -0.17 2.72
CA GLY A 59 7.19 -0.52 2.84
C GLY A 59 6.73 -0.41 4.28
N ASP A 60 5.50 -0.85 4.51
CA ASP A 60 4.83 -0.77 5.81
C ASP A 60 4.10 -2.09 6.08
N ASP A 61 4.53 -2.80 7.13
CA ASP A 61 3.96 -4.11 7.49
C ASP A 61 2.61 -4.02 8.22
N ARG A 62 2.17 -2.81 8.55
CA ARG A 62 0.81 -2.53 9.06
C ARG A 62 -0.19 -2.27 7.92
N GLN A 63 0.27 -2.15 6.67
CA GLN A 63 -0.57 -1.99 5.48
C GLN A 63 -0.89 -3.34 4.81
N LEU A 64 -1.35 -3.30 3.55
CA LEU A 64 -1.81 -4.48 2.82
C LEU A 64 -0.71 -5.56 2.72
N PRO A 65 -1.02 -6.84 3.02
CA PRO A 65 -0.12 -7.96 2.78
C PRO A 65 -0.12 -8.35 1.28
N PRO A 66 0.77 -9.28 0.86
CA PRO A 66 0.77 -9.78 -0.50
C PRO A 66 -0.59 -10.37 -0.89
N PHE A 67 -0.97 -10.17 -2.16
CA PHE A 67 -2.22 -10.69 -2.68
C PHE A 67 -2.23 -12.23 -2.69
N MET A 68 -3.34 -12.81 -2.27
CA MET A 68 -3.56 -14.26 -2.14
C MET A 68 -4.85 -14.66 -2.87
N TYR A 69 -4.74 -15.49 -3.91
CA TYR A 69 -5.89 -15.98 -4.68
C TYR A 69 -6.78 -16.95 -3.90
N ASP A 70 -6.18 -17.75 -3.01
CA ASP A 70 -6.88 -18.76 -2.21
C ASP A 70 -6.07 -19.01 -0.93
N GLY A 71 -6.54 -18.42 0.17
CA GLY A 71 -5.90 -18.49 1.48
C GLY A 71 -5.75 -19.90 2.04
N LYS A 72 -6.26 -20.95 1.37
CA LYS A 72 -6.10 -22.36 1.75
C LYS A 72 -5.09 -23.15 0.92
N SER A 73 -4.39 -22.51 -0.02
CA SER A 73 -3.35 -23.22 -0.78
C SER A 73 -2.08 -23.39 0.06
N LEU A 74 -1.60 -24.63 0.19
CA LEU A 74 -0.35 -24.95 0.92
C LEU A 74 0.83 -24.11 0.42
N GLY A 75 0.88 -23.80 -0.88
CA GLY A 75 1.89 -22.92 -1.45
C GLY A 75 1.87 -21.50 -0.89
N GLN A 76 0.69 -20.92 -0.67
CA GLN A 76 0.57 -19.59 -0.06
C GLN A 76 0.88 -19.62 1.44
N GLU A 77 0.50 -20.67 2.15
CA GLU A 77 0.88 -20.83 3.55
C GLU A 77 2.41 -20.89 3.72
N LEU A 78 3.10 -21.63 2.83
CA LEU A 78 4.55 -21.80 2.89
C LEU A 78 5.34 -20.58 2.39
N ALA A 79 4.82 -19.83 1.41
CA ALA A 79 5.60 -18.84 0.66
C ALA A 79 4.96 -17.45 0.51
N GLY A 80 3.73 -17.26 0.98
CA GLY A 80 2.94 -16.03 0.83
C GLY A 80 3.16 -14.98 1.92
N ARG A 81 4.03 -15.26 2.90
CA ARG A 81 4.35 -14.32 3.98
C ARG A 81 4.90 -12.99 3.42
N PRO A 82 4.56 -11.83 4.01
CA PRO A 82 5.10 -10.55 3.60
C PRO A 82 6.63 -10.50 3.79
N ALA A 83 7.36 -10.22 2.71
CA ALA A 83 8.83 -10.18 2.70
C ALA A 83 9.40 -9.20 3.73
N LEU A 84 8.77 -8.04 3.90
CA LEU A 84 9.17 -7.03 4.88
C LEU A 84 9.14 -7.58 6.31
N SER A 85 8.02 -8.19 6.73
CA SER A 85 7.88 -8.80 8.05
C SER A 85 8.87 -9.94 8.27
N VAL A 86 9.15 -10.74 7.23
CA VAL A 86 10.17 -11.79 7.29
C VAL A 86 11.55 -11.22 7.55
N ALA A 87 11.95 -10.20 6.78
CA ALA A 87 13.26 -9.57 6.89
C ALA A 87 13.48 -8.96 8.28
N MET A 88 12.49 -8.24 8.82
CA MET A 88 12.56 -7.62 10.15
C MET A 88 12.67 -8.66 11.27
N LYS A 89 11.90 -9.76 11.19
CA LYS A 89 11.92 -10.84 12.21
C LYS A 89 13.27 -11.53 12.37
N THR A 90 14.15 -11.47 11.35
CA THR A 90 15.47 -12.08 11.47
C THR A 90 16.39 -11.37 12.46
N GLY A 91 16.13 -10.09 12.78
CA GLY A 91 17.01 -9.24 13.59
C GLY A 91 18.37 -8.93 12.93
N LYS A 92 18.60 -9.38 11.69
CA LYS A 92 19.87 -9.24 10.96
C LYS A 92 19.86 -8.11 9.96
N VAL A 93 18.69 -7.55 9.66
CA VAL A 93 18.52 -6.47 8.71
C VAL A 93 18.37 -5.16 9.50
N PRO A 94 19.21 -4.14 9.25
CA PRO A 94 19.01 -2.82 9.82
C PRO A 94 17.65 -2.25 9.41
N VAL A 95 16.87 -1.80 10.38
CA VAL A 95 15.55 -1.20 10.16
C VAL A 95 15.63 0.29 10.49
N VAL A 96 15.07 1.12 9.61
CA VAL A 96 14.92 2.55 9.83
C VAL A 96 13.43 2.85 9.77
N GLU A 97 12.87 3.32 10.89
CA GLU A 97 11.46 3.72 10.97
C GLU A 97 11.30 5.20 10.62
N LEU A 98 10.31 5.51 9.78
CA LEU A 98 9.95 6.88 9.41
C LEU A 98 8.62 7.23 10.08
N ASN A 99 8.70 7.95 11.20
CA ASN A 99 7.52 8.27 12.02
C ASN A 99 6.88 9.63 11.68
N GLU A 100 7.49 10.43 10.80
CA GLU A 100 6.97 11.74 10.43
C GLU A 100 6.06 11.65 9.19
N VAL A 101 4.82 12.14 9.33
CA VAL A 101 3.80 12.11 8.28
C VAL A 101 3.60 13.51 7.70
N TYR A 102 3.75 13.63 6.38
CA TYR A 102 3.62 14.91 5.68
C TYR A 102 2.32 15.03 4.86
N ARG A 103 1.51 13.96 4.78
CA ARG A 103 0.32 13.89 3.92
C ARG A 103 -0.92 14.54 4.52
N ALA A 104 -1.15 14.33 5.82
CA ALA A 104 -2.42 14.67 6.47
C ALA A 104 -2.19 15.37 7.82
N PRO A 105 -3.07 16.30 8.25
CA PRO A 105 -2.98 16.99 9.54
C PRO A 105 -3.22 16.04 10.72
N PRO A 106 -2.79 16.40 11.95
CA PRO A 106 -2.95 15.58 13.15
C PRO A 106 -4.37 15.03 13.36
N SER A 107 -5.40 15.83 13.10
CA SER A 107 -6.82 15.46 13.20
C SER A 107 -7.19 14.24 12.35
N LEU A 108 -6.65 14.14 11.14
CA LEU A 108 -6.86 13.00 10.23
C LEU A 108 -5.88 11.84 10.50
N VAL A 109 -4.67 12.13 11.00
CA VAL A 109 -3.70 11.09 11.36
C VAL A 109 -4.12 10.32 12.62
N GLY A 110 -4.72 11.01 13.59
CA GLY A 110 -5.03 10.49 14.91
C GLY A 110 -5.74 9.13 14.95
N PRO A 111 -6.84 8.91 14.22
CA PRO A 111 -7.60 7.66 14.25
C PRO A 111 -6.74 6.43 13.86
N TYR A 112 -6.11 6.45 12.68
CA TYR A 112 -5.33 5.28 12.23
C TYR A 112 -3.98 5.17 12.95
N ASN A 113 -3.40 6.28 13.41
CA ASN A 113 -2.18 6.25 14.22
C ASN A 113 -2.38 5.49 15.53
N ARG A 114 -3.50 5.72 16.24
CA ARG A 114 -3.84 4.96 17.45
C ARG A 114 -4.11 3.49 17.16
N LEU A 115 -4.83 3.21 16.08
CA LEU A 115 -5.25 1.85 15.73
C LEU A 115 -4.08 0.97 15.25
N ALA A 116 -3.24 1.52 14.37
CA ALA A 116 -2.25 0.73 13.62
C ALA A 116 -0.80 1.05 13.96
N TYR A 117 -0.49 2.14 14.67
CA TYR A 117 0.90 2.58 14.93
C TYR A 117 1.17 2.96 16.39
N GLU A 118 0.28 2.61 17.32
CA GLU A 118 0.45 2.84 18.77
C GLU A 118 0.72 4.31 19.12
N GLY A 119 0.21 5.25 18.30
CA GLY A 119 0.40 6.68 18.50
C GLY A 119 1.79 7.21 18.10
N ARG A 120 2.65 6.40 17.47
CA ARG A 120 4.03 6.79 17.12
C ARG A 120 4.13 7.79 15.96
N LEU A 121 3.12 7.90 15.10
CA LEU A 121 3.17 8.82 13.96
C LEU A 121 3.03 10.28 14.40
N ILE A 122 3.87 11.14 13.85
CA ILE A 122 3.90 12.58 14.10
C ILE A 122 3.59 13.30 12.80
N SER A 123 2.42 13.95 12.72
CA SER A 123 2.12 14.79 11.56
C SER A 123 2.96 16.08 11.58
N LYS A 124 3.54 16.42 10.43
CA LYS A 124 4.21 17.70 10.17
C LYS A 124 3.38 18.66 9.35
N LYS A 125 2.17 18.26 8.97
CA LYS A 125 1.22 19.12 8.27
C LYS A 125 0.45 19.90 9.32
N ALA A 126 0.38 21.23 9.19
CA ALA A 126 -0.48 22.03 10.05
C ALA A 126 -1.95 21.59 9.88
N GLU A 127 -2.75 21.75 10.93
CA GLU A 127 -4.20 21.85 10.73
C GLU A 127 -4.45 22.96 9.70
N GLY A 128 -5.28 22.68 8.70
CA GLY A 128 -5.39 23.48 7.49
C GLY A 128 -6.84 23.70 7.07
N GLU A 129 -7.08 23.78 5.76
CA GLU A 129 -8.41 23.96 5.20
C GLU A 129 -9.44 22.99 5.79
N TYR A 130 -10.64 23.51 6.00
CA TYR A 130 -11.78 22.78 6.54
C TYR A 130 -12.88 22.65 5.48
N PRO A 131 -12.63 21.96 4.36
CA PRO A 131 -13.55 21.96 3.22
C PRO A 131 -14.93 21.39 3.58
N LEU A 132 -15.02 20.50 4.57
CA LEU A 132 -16.29 19.92 4.99
C LEU A 132 -17.03 20.77 6.03
N SER A 133 -16.36 21.75 6.62
CA SER A 133 -16.91 22.68 7.61
C SER A 133 -17.01 24.12 7.10
N ASP A 134 -16.58 24.37 5.86
CA ASP A 134 -16.74 25.67 5.24
C ASP A 134 -18.23 25.95 4.98
N GLY A 135 -18.63 27.22 5.10
CA GLY A 135 -20.05 27.63 5.01
C GLY A 135 -20.69 27.40 3.64
N SER A 136 -19.90 27.02 2.63
CA SER A 136 -20.39 26.58 1.32
C SER A 136 -20.90 25.14 1.31
N ILE A 137 -20.42 24.28 2.22
CA ILE A 137 -20.70 22.84 2.27
C ILE A 137 -21.38 22.44 3.59
N ASP A 138 -20.88 22.93 4.74
CA ASP A 138 -21.43 22.75 6.11
C ASP A 138 -21.86 21.30 6.46
N LEU A 139 -21.08 20.31 6.01
CA LEU A 139 -21.35 18.89 6.24
C LEU A 139 -20.82 18.39 7.60
N ILE A 140 -19.87 19.10 8.19
CA ILE A 140 -19.25 18.76 9.47
C ILE A 140 -19.11 20.03 10.33
N HIS A 141 -19.50 19.95 11.60
CA HIS A 141 -19.29 21.04 12.55
C HIS A 141 -17.82 21.44 12.69
N TYR A 142 -17.57 22.75 12.79
CA TYR A 142 -16.22 23.28 13.01
C TYR A 142 -15.54 22.67 14.24
N GLY A 143 -14.26 22.33 14.12
CA GLY A 143 -13.48 21.68 15.17
C GLY A 143 -13.56 20.15 15.20
N LEU A 144 -14.39 19.53 14.37
CA LEU A 144 -14.37 18.08 14.14
C LEU A 144 -13.37 17.70 13.02
N PRO A 145 -12.86 16.45 13.02
CA PRO A 145 -12.01 15.96 11.92
C PRO A 145 -12.71 16.12 10.57
N GLN A 146 -11.95 16.52 9.55
CA GLN A 146 -12.42 16.67 8.17
C GLN A 146 -12.61 15.31 7.47
N LEU A 147 -13.46 14.47 8.06
CA LEU A 147 -13.77 13.11 7.64
C LEU A 147 -15.26 12.84 7.89
N LEU A 148 -15.99 12.55 6.83
CA LEU A 148 -17.41 12.17 6.88
C LEU A 148 -17.57 10.71 6.49
N LEU A 149 -18.24 9.93 7.34
CA LEU A 149 -18.72 8.60 7.00
C LEU A 149 -20.20 8.72 6.63
N ILE A 150 -20.55 8.37 5.40
CA ILE A 150 -21.92 8.43 4.90
C ILE A 150 -22.48 7.02 4.88
N ASP A 151 -23.52 6.79 5.67
CA ASP A 151 -24.27 5.55 5.64
C ASP A 151 -25.17 5.52 4.39
N VAL A 152 -24.99 4.51 3.55
CA VAL A 152 -25.72 4.34 2.30
C VAL A 152 -26.53 3.06 2.40
N ASN A 153 -27.86 3.21 2.41
CA ASN A 153 -28.78 2.08 2.39
C ASN A 153 -28.88 1.50 0.97
N GLY A 154 -27.79 0.87 0.51
CA GLY A 154 -27.67 0.19 -0.76
C GLY A 154 -27.50 -1.32 -0.60
N SER A 155 -27.55 -2.04 -1.71
CA SER A 155 -27.28 -3.48 -1.75
C SER A 155 -26.16 -3.77 -2.75
N GLU A 156 -25.31 -4.73 -2.43
CA GLU A 156 -24.26 -5.17 -3.34
C GLU A 156 -24.82 -6.02 -4.49
N GLU A 157 -24.31 -5.78 -5.68
CA GLU A 157 -24.54 -6.60 -6.87
C GLU A 157 -23.26 -7.36 -7.22
N TYR A 158 -23.40 -8.63 -7.58
CA TYR A 158 -22.27 -9.49 -7.96
C TYR A 158 -22.27 -9.78 -9.45
N ASN A 159 -21.15 -9.53 -10.11
CA ASN A 159 -20.97 -9.80 -11.52
C ASN A 159 -20.27 -11.15 -11.73
N GLU A 160 -21.01 -12.14 -12.22
CA GLU A 160 -20.49 -13.50 -12.43
C GLU A 160 -19.36 -13.60 -13.45
N THR A 161 -19.27 -12.68 -14.41
CA THR A 161 -18.24 -12.69 -15.46
C THR A 161 -16.92 -12.14 -14.95
N THR A 162 -16.96 -11.02 -14.24
CA THR A 162 -15.76 -10.33 -13.72
C THR A 162 -15.36 -10.80 -12.33
N LYS A 163 -16.26 -11.50 -11.63
CA LYS A 163 -16.11 -11.93 -10.23
C LYS A 163 -15.91 -10.73 -9.28
N SER A 164 -16.42 -9.55 -9.65
CA SER A 164 -16.38 -8.33 -8.85
C SER A 164 -17.76 -7.99 -8.28
N ARG A 165 -17.79 -7.17 -7.23
CA ARG A 165 -19.00 -6.58 -6.65
C ARG A 165 -19.09 -5.09 -6.95
N SER A 166 -20.31 -4.57 -7.00
CA SER A 166 -20.61 -3.14 -7.16
C SER A 166 -21.82 -2.75 -6.31
N ASN A 167 -21.98 -1.45 -6.01
CA ASN A 167 -23.16 -0.92 -5.32
C ASN A 167 -23.54 0.39 -6.01
N GLU A 168 -24.62 0.38 -6.79
CA GLU A 168 -25.07 1.56 -7.56
C GLU A 168 -25.52 2.70 -6.65
N GLU A 169 -26.06 2.41 -5.46
CA GLU A 169 -26.46 3.46 -4.51
C GLU A 169 -25.25 4.19 -3.93
N GLU A 170 -24.15 3.49 -3.64
CA GLU A 170 -22.88 4.12 -3.24
C GLU A 170 -22.33 5.02 -4.35
N VAL A 171 -22.40 4.55 -5.61
CA VAL A 171 -21.99 5.32 -6.79
C VAL A 171 -22.85 6.58 -6.95
N ASN A 172 -24.17 6.48 -6.78
CA ASN A 172 -25.08 7.62 -6.85
C ASN A 172 -24.78 8.68 -5.78
N VAL A 173 -24.46 8.25 -4.56
CA VAL A 173 -24.06 9.15 -3.47
C VAL A 173 -22.74 9.86 -3.80
N LEU A 174 -21.75 9.16 -4.37
CA LEU A 174 -20.50 9.76 -4.83
C LEU A 174 -20.75 10.87 -5.86
N PHE A 175 -21.62 10.62 -6.86
CA PHE A 175 -21.95 11.64 -7.87
C PHE A 175 -22.67 12.86 -7.30
N ARG A 176 -23.57 12.65 -6.33
CA ARG A 176 -24.27 13.76 -5.66
C ARG A 176 -23.31 14.63 -4.86
N ASN A 177 -22.40 14.02 -4.10
CA ASN A 177 -21.44 14.75 -3.27
C ASN A 177 -20.34 15.43 -4.09
N HIS A 178 -19.93 14.87 -5.22
CA HIS A 178 -18.98 15.52 -6.12
C HIS A 178 -19.52 16.86 -6.64
N ARG A 179 -20.83 16.98 -6.89
CA ARG A 179 -21.49 18.23 -7.30
C ARG A 179 -21.67 19.26 -6.18
N LEU A 180 -21.51 18.85 -4.92
CA LEU A 180 -21.56 19.77 -3.77
C LEU A 180 -20.17 20.31 -3.43
N ALA A 181 -19.11 19.61 -3.86
CA ALA A 181 -17.73 19.97 -3.57
C ALA A 181 -17.03 20.82 -4.66
N PHE A 182 -17.67 21.02 -5.81
CA PHE A 182 -17.18 21.79 -6.97
C PHE A 182 -18.32 22.57 -7.62
#